data_AF-A0A924UQ19-F1
#
_entry.id   AF-A0A924UQ19-F1
#
_cell.length_a   1.000
_cell.length_b   1.000
_cell.length_c   1.000
_cell.angle_alpha   90.00
_cell.angle_beta   90.00
_cell.angle_gamma   90.00
#
_symmetry.space_group_name_H-M   'P 1'
#
loop_
_entity.id
_entity.type
_entity.pdbx_description
1 polymer ?
#
loop_
_entity_poly.entity_id
_entity_poly.type
_entity_poly.pdbx_seq_one_letter_code
_entity_poly.pdbx_strand_id
1 'polypeptide(L)'
;MAHFTISKADDGKHTWKAEGTNPKSKRKITFKGGQAGKKVGSKNPEGEKTFDARHDAQGEMTPKKYVNKLRWDDKAAIGSTIDIPDNLFNLITKKPSVKK
;
A
#
# COMPACT_ATOMS: atom_id res chain seq x y z
N MET A 1 15.66 3.50 2.59
CA MET A 1 14.39 2.75 2.70
C MET A 1 13.56 3.40 3.80
N ALA A 2 12.25 3.30 3.71
CA ALA A 2 11.34 3.88 4.68
C ALA A 2 10.64 2.77 5.46
N HIS A 3 10.72 2.84 6.78
CA HIS A 3 10.13 1.86 7.69
C HIS A 3 8.67 2.18 7.94
N PHE A 4 7.80 1.20 7.72
CA PHE A 4 6.37 1.30 7.96
C PHE A 4 5.91 0.18 8.86
N THR A 5 5.23 0.52 9.95
CA THR A 5 4.62 -0.46 10.83
C THR A 5 3.21 -0.74 10.35
N ILE A 6 2.91 -2.01 10.08
CA ILE A 6 1.57 -2.45 9.69
C ILE A 6 0.77 -2.73 10.95
N SER A 7 -0.44 -2.22 10.99
CA SER A 7 -1.39 -2.43 12.06
C SER A 7 -2.77 -2.72 11.48
N LYS A 8 -3.69 -3.21 12.32
CA LYS A 8 -5.09 -3.35 11.93
C LYS A 8 -5.67 -1.96 11.69
N ALA A 9 -6.50 -1.80 10.66
CA ALA A 9 -7.26 -0.58 10.49
C ALA A 9 -8.55 -0.63 11.31
N ASP A 10 -8.78 0.39 12.14
CA ASP A 10 -9.94 0.46 13.04
C ASP A 10 -11.15 1.18 12.43
N ASP A 11 -11.08 1.57 11.16
CA ASP A 11 -12.15 2.34 10.49
C ASP A 11 -13.29 1.49 9.92
N GLY A 12 -13.25 0.16 10.12
CA GLY A 12 -14.29 -0.77 9.66
C GLY A 12 -14.41 -0.94 8.14
N LYS A 13 -13.66 -0.16 7.35
CA LYS A 13 -13.66 -0.20 5.87
C LYS A 13 -12.42 -0.90 5.33
N HIS A 14 -11.28 -0.69 5.99
CA HIS A 14 -9.99 -1.27 5.61
C HIS A 14 -9.60 -2.41 6.56
N THR A 15 -8.77 -3.35 6.09
CA THR A 15 -8.29 -4.46 6.93
C THR A 15 -6.94 -4.16 7.57
N TRP A 16 -6.14 -3.29 6.95
CA TRP A 16 -4.82 -2.92 7.45
C TRP A 16 -4.53 -1.43 7.23
N LYS A 17 -3.67 -0.89 8.09
CA LYS A 17 -3.02 0.41 7.95
C LYS A 17 -1.51 0.24 8.08
N ALA A 18 -0.74 1.08 7.40
CA ALA A 18 0.71 1.12 7.49
C ALA A 18 1.12 2.56 7.80
N GLU A 19 1.81 2.76 8.91
CA GLU A 19 2.18 4.08 9.43
C GLU A 19 3.70 4.22 9.41
N GLY A 20 4.19 5.35 8.91
CA GLY A 20 5.62 5.60 8.80
C GLY A 20 5.91 7.03 8.38
N THR A 21 7.20 7.32 8.18
CA THR A 21 7.66 8.64 7.76
C THR A 21 8.06 8.60 6.30
N ASN A 22 7.54 9.53 5.50
CA ASN A 22 7.94 9.66 4.12
C ASN A 22 9.42 10.12 4.07
N PRO A 23 10.32 9.37 3.44
CA PRO A 23 11.74 9.68 3.40
C PRO A 23 12.04 10.98 2.63
N LYS A 24 11.19 11.32 1.65
CA LYS A 24 11.31 12.51 0.79
C LYS A 24 10.72 13.76 1.41
N SER A 25 9.48 13.70 1.89
CA SER A 25 8.82 14.88 2.46
C SER A 25 9.08 15.05 3.96
N LYS A 26 9.69 14.07 4.62
CA LYS A 26 9.89 14.00 6.08
C LYS A 26 8.59 14.10 6.90
N ARG A 27 7.43 13.90 6.25
CA ARG A 27 6.11 13.94 6.89
C ARG A 27 5.67 12.54 7.28
N LYS A 28 5.00 12.41 8.42
CA LYS A 28 4.27 11.20 8.78
C LYS A 28 3.17 10.95 7.75
N ILE A 29 3.08 9.71 7.29
CA ILE A 29 2.11 9.27 6.30
C ILE A 29 1.54 7.93 6.74
N THR A 30 0.24 7.79 6.50
CA THR A 30 -0.51 6.58 6.83
C THR A 30 -1.15 6.06 5.56
N PHE A 31 -0.84 4.81 5.22
CA PHE A 31 -1.52 4.08 4.16
C PHE A 31 -2.57 3.18 4.77
N LYS A 32 -3.68 2.99 4.05
CA LYS A 32 -4.74 2.06 4.43
C LYS A 32 -5.14 1.26 3.22
N GLY A 33 -5.42 -0.03 3.42
CA GLY A 33 -5.77 -0.92 2.33
C GLY A 33 -6.47 -2.19 2.78
N GLY A 34 -6.82 -2.99 1.78
CA GLY A 34 -7.72 -4.13 1.93
C GLY A 34 -9.18 -3.69 2.06
N GLN A 35 -10.09 -4.59 1.71
CA GLN A 35 -11.53 -4.40 1.85
C GLN A 35 -12.01 -5.22 3.05
N ALA A 36 -12.75 -4.60 3.96
CA ALA A 36 -13.36 -5.30 5.09
C ALA A 36 -14.13 -6.54 4.62
N GLY A 37 -13.92 -7.68 5.28
CA GLY A 37 -14.57 -8.96 4.96
C GLY A 37 -13.98 -9.73 3.76
N LYS A 38 -13.06 -9.16 2.98
CA LYS A 38 -12.35 -9.89 1.91
C LYS A 38 -11.04 -10.50 2.44
N LYS A 39 -10.90 -11.81 2.29
CA LYS A 39 -9.62 -12.52 2.48
C LYS A 39 -8.63 -12.06 1.40
N VAL A 40 -7.39 -11.80 1.83
CA VAL A 40 -6.25 -11.44 0.97
C VAL A 40 -5.26 -12.61 0.87
N GLY A 41 -4.41 -12.61 -0.14
CA GLY A 41 -3.35 -13.60 -0.39
C GLY A 41 -3.85 -14.91 -1.03
N SER A 42 -3.09 -15.99 -0.86
CA SER A 42 -3.35 -17.34 -1.43
C SER A 42 -4.71 -17.94 -1.05
N LYS A 43 -5.42 -17.32 -0.10
CA LYS A 43 -6.81 -17.65 0.25
C LYS A 43 -7.85 -17.05 -0.71
N ASN A 44 -7.43 -16.30 -1.73
CA ASN A 44 -8.29 -15.68 -2.75
C ASN A 44 -7.55 -15.49 -4.11
N PRO A 45 -7.28 -16.56 -4.86
CA PRO A 45 -6.49 -16.50 -6.10
C PRO A 45 -7.13 -15.67 -7.22
N GLU A 46 -8.46 -15.59 -7.29
CA GLU A 46 -9.18 -14.72 -8.25
C GLU A 46 -9.03 -13.22 -7.92
N GLY A 47 -8.95 -12.93 -6.62
CA GLY A 47 -8.67 -11.58 -6.11
C GLY A 47 -7.26 -11.12 -6.44
N GLU A 48 -6.28 -12.03 -6.42
CA GLU A 48 -4.89 -11.74 -6.78
C GLU A 48 -4.76 -11.33 -8.25
N LYS A 49 -5.35 -12.10 -9.18
CA LYS A 49 -5.37 -11.74 -10.61
C LYS A 49 -6.05 -10.40 -10.88
N THR A 50 -7.19 -10.14 -10.24
CA THR A 50 -7.92 -8.87 -10.43
C THR A 50 -7.15 -7.69 -9.81
N PHE A 51 -6.47 -7.95 -8.69
CA PHE A 51 -5.65 -6.96 -8.01
C PHE A 51 -4.41 -6.62 -8.83
N ASP A 52 -3.68 -7.63 -9.31
CA ASP A 52 -2.49 -7.46 -10.14
C ASP A 52 -2.85 -6.78 -11.47
N ALA A 53 -3.94 -7.17 -12.14
CA ALA A 53 -4.44 -6.51 -13.35
C ALA A 53 -4.78 -5.03 -13.15
N ARG A 54 -5.42 -4.66 -12.02
CA ARG A 54 -5.70 -3.25 -11.69
C ARG A 54 -4.45 -2.48 -11.26
N HIS A 55 -3.46 -3.17 -10.71
CA HIS A 55 -2.23 -2.56 -10.21
C HIS A 55 -1.18 -2.32 -11.30
N ASP A 56 -1.09 -3.24 -12.26
CA ASP A 56 -0.24 -3.18 -13.45
C ASP A 56 -0.79 -2.18 -14.48
N ALA A 57 -2.12 -2.17 -14.70
CA ALA A 57 -2.79 -1.24 -15.62
C ALA A 57 -2.63 0.25 -15.30
N GLN A 58 -2.20 0.61 -14.07
CA GLN A 58 -1.97 1.99 -13.66
C GLN A 58 -0.50 2.45 -13.78
N GLY A 59 0.41 1.63 -14.30
CA GLY A 59 1.76 2.00 -14.77
C GLY A 59 2.78 2.47 -13.71
N GLU A 60 2.33 2.95 -12.55
CA GLU A 60 3.21 3.51 -11.51
C GLU A 60 3.00 2.74 -10.18
N MET A 61 4.09 2.14 -9.66
CA MET A 61 4.12 1.44 -8.38
C MET A 61 4.20 2.47 -7.23
N THR A 62 3.16 2.57 -6.42
CA THR A 62 3.11 3.49 -5.27
C THR A 62 3.41 2.76 -3.96
N PRO A 63 3.76 3.48 -2.87
CA PRO A 63 4.06 2.87 -1.58
C PRO A 63 2.89 2.02 -1.07
N LYS A 64 1.66 2.53 -1.22
CA LYS A 64 0.43 1.80 -0.87
C LYS A 64 0.27 0.52 -1.70
N LYS A 65 0.57 0.56 -3.01
CA LYS A 65 0.52 -0.63 -3.87
C LYS A 65 1.52 -1.68 -3.41
N TYR A 66 2.72 -1.26 -3.06
CA TYR A 66 3.78 -2.14 -2.57
C TYR A 66 3.40 -2.85 -1.28
N VAL A 67 2.89 -2.11 -0.27
CA VAL A 67 2.39 -2.73 0.96
C VAL A 67 1.29 -3.74 0.67
N ASN A 68 0.35 -3.40 -0.22
CA ASN A 68 -0.74 -4.33 -0.52
C ASN A 68 -0.23 -5.59 -1.25
N LYS A 69 0.75 -5.47 -2.15
CA LYS A 69 1.40 -6.63 -2.79
C LYS A 69 2.08 -7.51 -1.74
N LEU A 70 2.87 -6.93 -0.83
CA LEU A 70 3.46 -7.70 0.28
C LEU A 70 2.40 -8.39 1.16
N ARG A 71 1.22 -7.77 1.34
CA ARG A 71 0.09 -8.39 2.07
C ARG A 71 -0.49 -9.59 1.31
N TRP A 72 -0.52 -9.54 -0.02
CA TRP A 72 -0.94 -10.66 -0.87
C TRP A 72 0.08 -11.79 -0.87
N ASP A 73 1.38 -11.47 -0.94
CA ASP A 73 2.49 -12.41 -0.83
C ASP A 73 2.69 -12.99 0.60
N ASP A 74 1.81 -12.68 1.56
CA ASP A 74 1.93 -13.04 2.99
C ASP A 74 3.22 -12.55 3.67
N LYS A 75 3.95 -11.61 3.05
CA LYS A 75 5.21 -11.03 3.53
C LYS A 75 5.03 -9.82 4.45
N ALA A 76 3.79 -9.42 4.70
CA ALA A 76 3.43 -8.22 5.46
C ALA A 76 2.33 -8.54 6.48
N ALA A 77 2.68 -9.17 7.61
CA ALA A 77 1.71 -9.47 8.65
C ALA A 77 1.23 -8.20 9.38
N ILE A 78 0.02 -8.22 9.93
CA ILE A 78 -0.41 -7.18 10.87
C ILE A 78 0.50 -7.26 12.11
N GLY A 79 1.03 -6.13 12.55
CA GLY A 79 2.02 -6.04 13.63
C GLY A 79 3.47 -6.12 13.16
N SER A 80 3.71 -6.43 11.87
CA SER A 80 5.05 -6.43 11.30
C SER A 80 5.48 -5.03 10.84
N THR A 81 6.80 -4.80 10.83
CA THR A 81 7.40 -3.66 10.16
C THR A 81 7.88 -4.09 8.78
N ILE A 82 7.58 -3.28 7.76
CA ILE A 82 8.03 -3.50 6.39
C ILE A 82 8.88 -2.33 5.92
N ASP A 83 9.78 -2.64 4.99
CA ASP A 83 10.63 -1.66 4.34
C ASP A 83 10.07 -1.31 2.97
N ILE A 84 9.72 -0.05 2.77
CA ILE A 84 9.27 0.47 1.49
C ILE A 84 10.43 1.19 0.82
N PRO A 85 10.80 0.84 -0.42
CA PRO A 85 11.83 1.56 -1.17
C PRO A 85 11.47 3.05 -1.36
N ASP A 86 12.43 3.94 -1.10
CA ASP A 86 12.21 5.39 -1.13
C ASP A 86 11.80 5.90 -2.52
N ASN A 87 12.21 5.17 -3.56
CA ASN A 87 11.87 5.44 -4.96
C ASN A 87 10.38 5.32 -5.24
N LEU A 88 9.61 4.60 -4.42
CA LEU A 88 8.15 4.51 -4.58
C LEU A 88 7.43 5.78 -4.13
N PHE A 89 8.08 6.62 -3.31
CA PHE A 89 7.50 7.89 -2.83
C PHE A 89 7.62 9.04 -3.83
N ASN A 90 8.11 8.77 -5.05
CA ASN A 90 8.38 9.79 -6.07
C ASN A 90 7.11 10.38 -6.72
N LEU A 91 5.94 9.82 -6.43
CA LEU A 91 4.68 10.16 -7.13
C LEU A 91 3.84 11.24 -6.47
N ILE A 92 4.24 11.76 -5.31
CA ILE A 92 3.47 12.81 -4.62
C ILE A 92 3.73 14.20 -5.24
N THR A 93 4.66 14.34 -6.19
CA THR A 93 5.01 15.64 -6.81
C THR A 93 4.35 15.90 -8.17
N LYS A 94 3.72 14.92 -8.82
CA LYS A 94 2.83 15.23 -9.94
C LYS A 94 1.51 15.78 -9.38
N LYS A 95 1.52 17.06 -8.96
CA LYS A 95 0.29 17.86 -8.99
C LYS A 95 -0.32 17.63 -10.37
N PRO A 96 -1.63 17.34 -10.50
CA PRO A 96 -2.26 17.43 -11.81
C PRO A 96 -1.98 18.85 -12.30
N SER A 97 -1.22 18.95 -13.39
CA SER A 97 -1.05 20.21 -14.09
C SER A 97 -2.46 20.58 -14.55
N VAL A 98 -3.12 21.45 -13.80
CA VAL A 98 -4.40 22.03 -14.18
C VAL A 98 -4.10 22.84 -15.43
N LYS A 99 -4.31 22.23 -16.60
CA LYS A 99 -4.46 22.99 -17.84
C LYS A 99 -5.74 23.80 -17.67
N LYS A 100 -5.59 25.10 -17.49
CA LYS A 100 -6.63 26.10 -17.69
C LYS A 100 -6.26 26.89 -18.94
#